data_AF-A0A257L0C7-F1
#
_entry.id   AF-A0A257L0C7-F1
#
_cell.length_a   1.000
_cell.length_b   1.000
_cell.length_c   1.000
_cell.angle_alpha   90.00
_cell.angle_beta   90.00
_cell.angle_gamma   90.00
#
_symmetry.space_group_name_H-M   'P 1'
#
loop_
_entity.id
_entity.type
_entity.pdbx_description
1 polymer ?
#
loop_
_entity_poly.entity_id
_entity_poly.type
_entity_poly.pdbx_seq_one_letter_code
_entity_poly.pdbx_strand_id
1 'polypeptide(L)'
;GDPDFTDNPVAPSFTATASLSPVLLAPQGGSTGSLAVTSATLSGGSTGTLSQRWTQVGALRIDASATYLGNSLSGRSVVLGRVAPKYLRTTLTTAGCGSFTYSGQAMTSVAVAAMDGASTPAVTPNYRGDFARTVTLSDSSGAAGTMTANTLAASAFSSGTASLSPVFSFTSKTTAPASLSLRASDGETTSAGTSGAEASAALRSGRLRLSNAFGAASASLQVPLTAEYWGGNSWQVNSSDGCTSVPASAVVLSNPRSAQGNVSTATSSVSAVVLTAGNGRITLAKPSPSGSSLSLDLALNLGSTTTDQACTTSHPASTGAGLAWLRSANGSCASTADRDPGARASFGIYSPETRKTVHAREIY
;
A
#
# COMPACT_ATOMS: atom_id res chain seq x y z
N GLY A 1 44.17 -32.17 -39.67
CA GLY A 1 44.68 -31.14 -38.76
C GLY A 1 44.27 -31.51 -37.36
N ASP A 2 45.05 -31.10 -36.37
CA ASP A 2 44.71 -31.25 -34.95
C ASP A 2 43.32 -30.63 -34.66
N PRO A 3 42.35 -31.42 -34.15
CA PRO A 3 41.02 -30.92 -33.81
C PRO A 3 40.93 -30.37 -32.37
N ASP A 4 41.95 -30.59 -31.53
CA ASP A 4 41.96 -30.19 -30.13
C ASP A 4 43.05 -29.15 -29.87
N PHE A 5 42.69 -27.88 -30.00
CA PHE A 5 43.66 -26.80 -29.80
C PHE A 5 43.98 -26.52 -28.31
N THR A 6 43.45 -27.29 -27.36
CA THR A 6 43.58 -27.00 -25.92
C THR A 6 44.87 -27.52 -25.29
N ASP A 7 45.55 -28.48 -25.93
CA ASP A 7 46.82 -29.05 -25.46
C ASP A 7 48.06 -28.47 -26.18
N ASN A 8 47.83 -27.57 -27.13
CA ASN A 8 48.89 -26.93 -27.90
C ASN A 8 49.76 -25.99 -27.05
N PRO A 9 51.08 -25.92 -27.32
CA PRO A 9 51.95 -24.96 -26.66
C PRO A 9 51.54 -23.53 -27.02
N VAL A 10 51.76 -22.60 -26.08
CA VAL A 10 51.42 -21.19 -26.25
C VAL A 10 52.15 -20.61 -27.47
N ALA A 11 51.39 -20.11 -28.44
CA ALA A 11 51.92 -19.44 -29.63
C ALA A 11 52.16 -17.94 -29.35
N PRO A 12 53.41 -17.46 -29.26
CA PRO A 12 53.70 -16.07 -28.90
C PRO A 12 53.22 -15.05 -29.96
N SER A 13 53.06 -15.48 -31.20
CA SER A 13 52.53 -14.65 -32.30
C SER A 13 51.01 -14.67 -32.41
N PHE A 14 50.31 -15.45 -31.57
CA PHE A 14 48.85 -15.54 -31.63
C PHE A 14 48.24 -14.17 -31.35
N THR A 15 47.35 -13.72 -32.23
CA THR A 15 46.47 -12.60 -32.01
C THR A 15 45.15 -12.88 -32.69
N ALA A 16 44.05 -12.90 -31.93
CA ALA A 16 42.70 -13.07 -32.46
C ALA A 16 41.70 -12.36 -31.56
N THR A 17 40.64 -11.82 -32.17
CA THR A 17 39.47 -11.33 -31.44
C THR A 17 38.46 -12.45 -31.34
N ALA A 18 38.21 -12.92 -30.12
CA ALA A 18 37.17 -13.90 -29.83
C ALA A 18 35.84 -13.19 -29.62
N SER A 19 34.79 -13.62 -30.31
CA SER A 19 33.41 -13.25 -30.02
C SER A 19 32.89 -14.06 -28.84
N LEU A 20 32.23 -13.40 -27.90
CA LEU A 20 31.69 -13.97 -26.67
C LEU A 20 30.16 -13.96 -26.70
N SER A 21 29.54 -15.10 -26.41
CA SER A 21 28.08 -15.22 -26.36
C SER A 21 27.60 -15.98 -25.12
N PRO A 22 26.54 -15.53 -24.45
CA PRO A 22 25.96 -16.24 -23.32
C PRO A 22 25.17 -17.46 -23.79
N VAL A 23 25.27 -18.55 -23.04
CA VAL A 23 24.42 -19.73 -23.18
C VAL A 23 23.71 -19.96 -21.85
N LEU A 24 22.39 -19.78 -21.85
CA LEU A 24 21.57 -20.00 -20.65
C LEU A 24 21.57 -21.48 -20.27
N LEU A 25 21.85 -21.77 -19.01
CA LEU A 25 21.69 -23.11 -18.46
C LEU A 25 20.44 -23.21 -17.58
N ALA A 26 20.18 -22.19 -16.77
CA ALA A 26 19.02 -22.14 -15.90
C ALA A 26 18.60 -20.69 -15.61
N PRO A 27 17.30 -20.41 -15.44
CA PRO A 27 16.18 -21.36 -15.52
C PRO A 27 15.91 -21.85 -16.96
N GLN A 28 15.42 -23.08 -17.10
CA GLN A 28 15.00 -23.60 -18.41
C GLN A 28 13.86 -22.77 -18.98
N GLY A 29 13.88 -22.55 -20.30
CA GLY A 29 12.93 -21.67 -20.98
C GLY A 29 13.00 -20.20 -20.51
N GLY A 30 14.12 -19.79 -19.90
CA GLY A 30 14.38 -18.40 -19.55
C GLY A 30 14.92 -17.59 -20.74
N SER A 31 15.16 -16.31 -20.50
CA SER A 31 15.85 -15.43 -21.43
C SER A 31 17.36 -15.65 -21.34
N THR A 32 18.04 -15.76 -22.48
CA THR A 32 19.50 -15.85 -22.54
C THR A 32 20.19 -14.57 -22.09
N GLY A 33 19.52 -13.42 -22.19
CA GLY A 33 20.11 -12.12 -21.90
C GLY A 33 21.26 -11.77 -22.83
N SER A 34 22.04 -10.78 -22.41
CA SER A 34 23.18 -10.23 -23.13
C SER A 34 24.37 -10.04 -22.20
N LEU A 35 25.55 -10.21 -22.78
CA LEU A 35 26.82 -9.90 -22.15
C LEU A 35 27.17 -8.43 -22.43
N ALA A 36 27.68 -7.71 -21.43
CA ALA A 36 28.20 -6.35 -21.64
C ALA A 36 29.45 -6.33 -22.52
N VAL A 37 30.37 -7.28 -22.32
CA VAL A 37 31.52 -7.53 -23.21
C VAL A 37 31.16 -8.68 -24.15
N THR A 38 31.13 -8.41 -25.45
CA THR A 38 30.77 -9.39 -26.50
C THR A 38 31.96 -9.83 -27.34
N SER A 39 33.15 -9.28 -27.08
CA SER A 39 34.39 -9.73 -27.71
C SER A 39 35.60 -9.40 -26.85
N ALA A 40 36.68 -10.15 -27.07
CA ALA A 40 37.96 -9.92 -26.40
C ALA A 40 39.11 -10.23 -27.36
N THR A 41 40.09 -9.34 -27.40
CA THR A 41 41.33 -9.58 -28.15
C THR A 41 42.29 -10.36 -27.26
N LEU A 42 42.66 -11.56 -27.73
CA LEU A 42 43.67 -12.41 -27.14
C LEU A 42 44.95 -12.20 -27.95
N SER A 43 46.06 -11.87 -27.31
CA SER A 43 47.34 -11.65 -27.99
C SER A 43 48.53 -12.15 -27.17
N GLY A 44 49.62 -12.46 -27.85
CA GLY A 44 50.93 -12.69 -27.22
C GLY A 44 50.98 -13.90 -26.29
N GLY A 45 50.09 -14.88 -26.48
CA GLY A 45 49.99 -16.03 -25.58
C GLY A 45 49.63 -15.69 -24.13
N SER A 46 49.10 -14.48 -23.90
CA SER A 46 48.85 -13.95 -22.56
C SER A 46 47.41 -14.20 -22.11
N THR A 47 47.21 -14.31 -20.81
CA THR A 47 45.87 -14.36 -20.21
C THR A 47 45.32 -12.94 -20.04
N GLY A 48 44.06 -12.75 -20.43
CA GLY A 48 43.34 -11.50 -20.23
C GLY A 48 42.22 -11.66 -19.22
N THR A 49 42.02 -10.64 -18.38
CA THR A 49 40.88 -10.58 -17.45
C THR A 49 39.84 -9.60 -17.99
N LEU A 50 38.59 -10.05 -18.11
CA LEU A 50 37.48 -9.23 -18.58
C LEU A 50 36.48 -8.97 -17.46
N SER A 51 36.12 -7.71 -17.25
CA SER A 51 35.02 -7.34 -16.38
C SER A 51 33.69 -7.56 -17.10
N GLN A 52 33.01 -8.65 -16.76
CA GLN A 52 31.77 -9.06 -17.41
C GLN A 52 30.54 -8.60 -16.61
N ARG A 53 29.46 -8.25 -17.33
CA ARG A 53 28.09 -8.18 -16.79
C ARG A 53 27.14 -8.99 -17.64
N TRP A 54 26.10 -9.51 -17.03
CA TRP A 54 25.03 -10.26 -17.68
C TRP A 54 23.69 -9.68 -17.27
N THR A 55 22.78 -9.55 -18.23
CA THR A 55 21.48 -8.90 -18.03
C THR A 55 20.40 -9.82 -17.47
N GLN A 56 20.77 -10.94 -16.86
CA GLN A 56 19.83 -11.91 -16.31
C GLN A 56 20.28 -12.50 -14.97
N VAL A 57 19.30 -13.04 -14.26
CA VAL A 57 19.47 -13.97 -13.14
C VAL A 57 19.57 -15.37 -13.71
N GLY A 58 20.34 -16.24 -13.06
CA GLY A 58 20.42 -17.63 -13.51
C GLY A 58 21.79 -18.27 -13.35
N ALA A 59 22.00 -19.31 -14.15
CA ALA A 59 23.31 -19.86 -14.43
C ALA A 59 23.52 -19.86 -15.95
N LEU A 60 24.74 -19.55 -16.38
CA LEU A 60 25.12 -19.51 -17.79
C LEU A 60 26.49 -20.14 -18.03
N ARG A 61 26.79 -20.41 -19.30
CA ARG A 61 28.16 -20.48 -19.81
C ARG A 61 28.39 -19.32 -20.77
N ILE A 62 29.66 -19.03 -21.03
CA ILE A 62 30.07 -18.12 -22.09
C ILE A 62 30.80 -18.95 -23.13
N ASP A 63 30.27 -18.95 -24.34
CA ASP A 63 30.96 -19.48 -25.51
C ASP A 63 31.85 -18.41 -26.10
N ALA A 64 33.05 -18.80 -26.49
CA ALA A 64 34.03 -17.99 -27.18
C ALA A 64 34.28 -18.61 -28.56
N SER A 65 34.27 -17.81 -29.61
CA SER A 65 34.62 -18.25 -30.96
C SER A 65 35.59 -17.27 -31.61
N ALA A 66 36.63 -17.78 -32.25
CA ALA A 66 37.61 -17.00 -32.98
C ALA A 66 38.02 -17.72 -34.27
N THR A 67 38.67 -17.00 -35.18
CA THR A 67 39.32 -17.61 -36.35
C THR A 67 40.78 -17.22 -36.34
N TYR A 68 41.67 -18.19 -36.57
CA TYR A 68 43.11 -17.96 -36.66
C TYR A 68 43.70 -18.78 -37.80
N LEU A 69 44.36 -18.10 -38.74
CA LEU A 69 44.96 -18.71 -39.95
C LEU A 69 43.98 -19.62 -40.72
N GLY A 70 42.71 -19.21 -40.82
CA GLY A 70 41.66 -19.97 -41.51
C GLY A 70 41.04 -21.13 -40.71
N ASN A 71 41.51 -21.40 -39.48
CA ASN A 71 40.94 -22.41 -38.60
C ASN A 71 39.99 -21.78 -37.58
N SER A 72 38.85 -22.44 -37.32
CA SER A 72 37.91 -22.04 -36.28
C SER A 72 38.38 -22.52 -34.91
N LEU A 73 38.38 -21.63 -33.94
CA LEU A 73 38.69 -21.91 -32.54
C LEU A 73 37.41 -21.71 -31.72
N SER A 74 37.11 -22.67 -30.85
CA SER A 74 35.98 -22.58 -29.92
C SER A 74 36.45 -22.82 -28.49
N GLY A 75 35.94 -22.02 -27.56
CA GLY A 75 36.12 -22.20 -26.13
C GLY A 75 34.78 -22.07 -25.42
N ARG A 76 34.67 -22.67 -24.24
CA ARG A 76 33.47 -22.59 -23.41
C ARG A 76 33.88 -22.48 -21.95
N SER A 77 33.26 -21.55 -21.23
CA SER A 77 33.52 -21.42 -19.80
C SER A 77 32.96 -22.60 -19.01
N VAL A 78 33.44 -22.74 -17.77
CA VAL A 78 32.69 -23.46 -16.73
C VAL A 78 31.31 -22.82 -16.52
N VAL A 79 30.44 -23.48 -15.76
CA VAL A 79 29.16 -22.88 -15.36
C VAL A 79 29.43 -21.68 -14.45
N LEU A 80 28.87 -20.54 -14.83
CA LEU A 80 28.90 -19.30 -14.06
C LEU A 80 27.54 -19.11 -13.39
N GLY A 81 27.55 -18.84 -12.09
CA GLY A 81 26.35 -18.60 -11.29
C GLY A 81 26.30 -19.44 -10.00
N ARG A 82 25.22 -19.37 -9.23
CA ARG A 82 24.00 -18.59 -9.49
C ARG A 82 24.24 -17.08 -9.46
N VAL A 83 23.78 -16.39 -10.50
CA VAL A 83 23.74 -14.92 -10.57
C VAL A 83 22.42 -14.45 -10.00
N ALA A 84 22.47 -13.58 -8.98
CA ALA A 84 21.32 -12.90 -8.38
C ALA A 84 21.01 -11.57 -9.10
N PRO A 85 19.81 -10.97 -8.90
CA PRO A 85 19.53 -9.64 -9.43
C PRO A 85 20.53 -8.62 -8.88
N LYS A 86 20.75 -7.51 -9.59
CA LYS A 86 21.62 -6.44 -9.10
C LYS A 86 21.01 -5.74 -7.89
N TYR A 87 19.71 -5.50 -7.94
CA TYR A 87 18.91 -4.90 -6.87
C TYR A 87 17.42 -5.26 -7.07
N LEU A 88 16.63 -5.02 -6.04
CA LEU A 88 15.16 -5.06 -6.12
C LEU A 88 14.64 -3.64 -6.26
N ARG A 89 13.57 -3.44 -7.02
CA ARG A 89 12.87 -2.15 -7.10
C ARG A 89 11.45 -2.31 -6.63
N THR A 90 11.00 -1.41 -5.75
CA THR A 90 9.60 -1.31 -5.36
C THR A 90 8.91 -0.19 -6.14
N THR A 91 7.61 -0.32 -6.36
CA THR A 91 6.78 0.71 -7.00
C THR A 91 5.40 0.68 -6.35
N LEU A 92 5.01 1.79 -5.72
CA LEU A 92 3.64 1.96 -5.23
C LEU A 92 2.74 2.24 -6.44
N THR A 93 2.02 1.23 -6.91
CA THR A 93 1.12 1.36 -8.06
C THR A 93 -0.19 2.01 -7.65
N THR A 94 -0.70 1.69 -6.47
CA THR A 94 -1.98 2.21 -5.98
C THR A 94 -1.95 2.31 -4.46
N ALA A 95 -2.10 3.52 -3.92
CA ALA A 95 -2.26 3.74 -2.49
C ALA A 95 -3.64 3.26 -2.00
N GLY A 96 -3.87 3.25 -0.68
CA GLY A 96 -5.17 2.88 -0.12
C GLY A 96 -6.29 3.89 -0.45
N CYS A 97 -5.94 5.17 -0.63
CA CYS A 97 -6.88 6.24 -0.91
C CYS A 97 -6.27 7.30 -1.85
N GLY A 98 -6.40 7.10 -3.16
CA GLY A 98 -5.88 8.03 -4.16
C GLY A 98 -4.36 8.21 -4.05
N SER A 99 -3.92 9.33 -3.47
CA SER A 99 -2.51 9.70 -3.32
C SER A 99 -1.88 9.35 -1.96
N PHE A 100 -2.65 8.79 -1.02
CA PHE A 100 -2.16 8.46 0.32
C PHE A 100 -2.81 7.17 0.84
N THR A 101 -2.32 6.66 1.97
CA THR A 101 -2.91 5.53 2.68
C THR A 101 -3.14 5.90 4.14
N TYR A 102 -4.27 5.50 4.71
CA TYR A 102 -4.46 5.65 6.15
C TYR A 102 -3.65 4.60 6.92
N SER A 103 -3.13 4.95 8.09
CA SER A 103 -2.48 4.00 8.99
C SER A 103 -3.45 2.89 9.41
N GLY A 104 -3.12 1.64 9.11
CA GLY A 104 -3.98 0.47 9.29
C GLY A 104 -4.83 0.11 8.06
N GLN A 105 -4.77 0.91 6.99
CA GLN A 105 -5.33 0.59 5.68
C GLN A 105 -4.25 -0.10 4.81
N ALA A 106 -4.68 -1.04 3.97
CA ALA A 106 -3.78 -1.64 2.99
C ALA A 106 -3.40 -0.61 1.91
N MET A 107 -2.12 -0.59 1.55
CA MET A 107 -1.70 -0.05 0.26
C MET A 107 -2.20 -1.02 -0.81
N THR A 108 -3.09 -0.56 -1.68
CA THR A 108 -3.83 -1.43 -2.61
C THR A 108 -2.91 -2.30 -3.47
N SER A 109 -1.81 -1.74 -3.99
CA SER A 109 -0.81 -2.52 -4.73
C SER A 109 0.58 -1.89 -4.66
N VAL A 110 1.53 -2.68 -4.16
CA VAL A 110 2.97 -2.41 -4.26
C VAL A 110 3.58 -3.51 -5.12
N ALA A 111 4.22 -3.13 -6.22
CA ALA A 111 4.97 -4.04 -7.07
C ALA A 111 6.43 -4.11 -6.62
N VAL A 112 7.02 -5.31 -6.73
CA VAL A 112 8.46 -5.57 -6.58
C VAL A 112 8.97 -6.15 -7.89
N ALA A 113 10.06 -5.60 -8.40
CA ALA A 113 10.74 -6.05 -9.61
C ALA A 113 12.22 -6.38 -9.33
N ALA A 114 12.68 -7.53 -9.81
CA ALA A 114 14.09 -7.89 -9.81
C ALA A 114 14.80 -7.24 -11.00
N MET A 115 15.84 -6.45 -10.75
CA MET A 115 16.49 -5.62 -11.75
C MET A 115 17.88 -6.15 -12.12
N ASP A 116 18.25 -6.04 -13.40
CA ASP A 116 19.56 -6.43 -13.90
C ASP A 116 20.64 -5.37 -13.60
N GLY A 117 21.89 -5.70 -13.95
CA GLY A 117 23.06 -4.82 -13.77
C GLY A 117 23.46 -4.04 -15.03
N ALA A 118 22.56 -3.91 -16.02
CA ALA A 118 22.84 -3.13 -17.23
C ALA A 118 23.04 -1.64 -16.92
N SER A 119 23.60 -0.88 -17.86
CA SER A 119 23.72 0.58 -17.74
C SER A 119 22.35 1.27 -17.65
N THR A 120 21.36 0.72 -18.34
CA THR A 120 19.94 1.05 -18.19
C THR A 120 19.23 -0.18 -17.62
N PRO A 121 18.98 -0.24 -16.30
CA PRO A 121 18.46 -1.43 -15.68
C PRO A 121 17.09 -1.86 -16.21
N ALA A 122 16.95 -3.14 -16.51
CA ALA A 122 15.68 -3.76 -16.91
C ALA A 122 15.28 -4.87 -15.91
N VAL A 123 14.00 -5.26 -15.95
CA VAL A 123 13.52 -6.39 -15.15
C VAL A 123 14.13 -7.69 -15.67
N THR A 124 14.62 -8.55 -14.79
CA THR A 124 15.15 -9.86 -15.16
C THR A 124 14.01 -10.90 -15.24
N PRO A 125 13.56 -11.34 -16.42
CA PRO A 125 12.50 -12.35 -16.54
C PRO A 125 12.86 -13.71 -15.94
N ASN A 126 14.15 -13.97 -15.71
CA ASN A 126 14.64 -15.21 -15.12
C ASN A 126 14.53 -15.27 -13.59
N TYR A 127 14.17 -14.19 -12.90
CA TYR A 127 13.90 -14.23 -11.46
C TYR A 127 12.52 -14.87 -11.23
N ARG A 128 12.51 -16.20 -11.17
CA ARG A 128 11.35 -17.09 -11.01
C ARG A 128 11.80 -18.46 -10.52
N GLY A 129 10.88 -19.28 -10.02
CA GLY A 129 11.17 -20.65 -9.57
C GLY A 129 12.32 -20.68 -8.57
N ASP A 130 13.30 -21.57 -8.77
CA ASP A 130 14.46 -21.76 -7.88
C ASP A 130 15.41 -20.55 -7.80
N PHE A 131 15.25 -19.57 -8.69
CA PHE A 131 16.02 -18.33 -8.70
C PHE A 131 15.31 -17.18 -7.99
N ALA A 132 13.99 -17.26 -7.83
CA ALA A 132 13.25 -16.32 -7.00
C ALA A 132 13.39 -16.70 -5.53
N ARG A 133 13.30 -15.70 -4.65
CA ARG A 133 13.34 -15.89 -3.21
C ARG A 133 12.16 -15.16 -2.57
N THR A 134 11.85 -15.54 -1.34
CA THR A 134 10.86 -14.81 -0.54
C THR A 134 11.38 -13.39 -0.31
N VAL A 135 10.57 -12.39 -0.68
CA VAL A 135 10.89 -10.98 -0.48
C VAL A 135 10.04 -10.43 0.65
N THR A 136 10.67 -9.74 1.60
CA THR A 136 9.99 -9.00 2.66
C THR A 136 10.12 -7.50 2.40
N LEU A 137 8.99 -6.80 2.49
CA LEU A 137 8.95 -5.35 2.50
C LEU A 137 9.12 -4.80 3.93
N SER A 138 9.86 -3.71 4.05
CA SER A 138 10.00 -2.95 5.29
C SER A 138 9.93 -1.46 5.01
N ASP A 139 9.68 -0.65 6.04
CA ASP A 139 9.96 0.79 5.96
C ASP A 139 11.44 1.05 6.29
N SER A 140 12.10 1.88 5.49
CA SER A 140 13.46 2.36 5.74
C SER A 140 13.53 3.85 6.11
N SER A 141 12.39 4.56 6.14
CA SER A 141 12.36 5.97 6.55
C SER A 141 12.40 6.18 8.06
N GLY A 142 12.09 5.14 8.85
CA GLY A 142 12.16 5.15 10.31
C GLY A 142 10.85 5.55 10.98
N ALA A 143 9.71 5.45 10.27
CA ALA A 143 8.40 5.70 10.85
C ALA A 143 8.11 4.68 11.97
N ALA A 144 7.70 5.17 13.14
CA ALA A 144 7.35 4.32 14.28
C ALA A 144 6.01 3.58 14.01
N GLY A 145 6.10 2.29 13.72
CA GLY A 145 4.94 1.46 13.43
C GLY A 145 5.30 0.03 13.08
N THR A 146 4.34 -0.69 12.53
CA THR A 146 4.48 -2.09 12.12
C THR A 146 3.91 -2.27 10.73
N MET A 147 4.62 -3.02 9.89
CA MET A 147 4.15 -3.44 8.58
C MET A 147 3.72 -4.91 8.63
N THR A 148 2.54 -5.23 8.09
CA THR A 148 1.99 -6.58 7.96
C THR A 148 1.57 -6.85 6.52
N ALA A 149 1.27 -8.11 6.20
CA ALA A 149 0.99 -8.55 4.82
C ALA A 149 2.09 -8.11 3.82
N ASN A 150 3.33 -8.10 4.30
CA ASN A 150 4.50 -7.48 3.68
C ASN A 150 5.48 -8.51 3.11
N THR A 151 5.05 -9.75 2.89
CA THR A 151 5.92 -10.83 2.39
C THR A 151 5.37 -11.37 1.08
N LEU A 152 6.23 -11.47 0.07
CA LEU A 152 5.99 -12.17 -1.19
C LEU A 152 6.70 -13.52 -1.14
N ALA A 153 5.97 -14.60 -1.35
CA ALA A 153 6.59 -15.91 -1.58
C ALA A 153 7.39 -15.90 -2.89
N ALA A 154 8.45 -16.71 -2.98
CA ALA A 154 9.23 -16.88 -4.21
C ALA A 154 8.35 -17.26 -5.42
N SER A 155 7.33 -18.10 -5.21
CA SER A 155 6.37 -18.52 -6.23
C SER A 155 5.45 -17.42 -6.75
N ALA A 156 5.36 -16.27 -6.06
CA ALA A 156 4.60 -15.13 -6.54
C ALA A 156 5.29 -14.39 -7.70
N PHE A 157 6.60 -14.60 -7.89
CA PHE A 157 7.35 -13.94 -8.96
C PHE A 157 7.12 -14.62 -10.31
N SER A 158 6.53 -13.85 -11.23
CA SER A 158 6.39 -14.18 -12.65
C SER A 158 7.17 -13.17 -13.47
N SER A 159 8.07 -13.65 -14.32
CA SER A 159 8.95 -12.81 -15.14
C SER A 159 9.67 -11.71 -14.36
N GLY A 160 10.12 -12.03 -13.13
CA GLY A 160 10.86 -11.10 -12.28
C GLY A 160 10.02 -10.04 -11.57
N THR A 161 8.69 -10.15 -11.59
CA THR A 161 7.80 -9.22 -10.89
C THR A 161 6.77 -9.93 -10.02
N ALA A 162 6.38 -9.29 -8.93
CA ALA A 162 5.29 -9.72 -8.06
C ALA A 162 4.68 -8.50 -7.34
N SER A 163 3.43 -8.61 -6.89
CA SER A 163 2.75 -7.53 -6.17
C SER A 163 2.07 -8.03 -4.90
N LEU A 164 2.00 -7.17 -3.89
CA LEU A 164 1.31 -7.40 -2.62
C LEU A 164 0.58 -6.15 -2.15
N SER A 165 -0.28 -6.31 -1.14
CA SER A 165 -1.06 -5.22 -0.53
C SER A 165 -0.69 -5.07 0.95
N PRO A 166 0.47 -4.48 1.27
CA PRO A 166 0.96 -4.38 2.64
C PRO A 166 0.14 -3.36 3.44
N VAL A 167 0.03 -3.60 4.75
CA VAL A 167 -0.62 -2.68 5.69
C VAL A 167 0.46 -2.12 6.61
N PHE A 168 0.50 -0.80 6.77
CA PHE A 168 1.35 -0.16 7.78
C PHE A 168 0.48 0.52 8.84
N SER A 169 0.76 0.24 10.10
CA SER A 169 0.08 0.83 11.25
C SER A 169 1.08 1.57 12.13
N PHE A 170 0.88 2.86 12.36
CA PHE A 170 1.63 3.61 13.36
C PHE A 170 1.41 3.02 14.75
N THR A 171 2.43 3.14 15.60
CA THR A 171 2.33 2.74 17.01
C THR A 171 1.29 3.59 17.77
N SER A 172 1.16 4.87 17.41
CA SER A 172 0.18 5.79 18.00
C SER A 172 -0.79 6.30 16.94
N LYS A 173 -2.06 6.47 17.34
CA LYS A 173 -3.11 7.05 16.49
C LYS A 173 -2.88 8.53 16.18
N THR A 174 -2.14 9.23 17.02
CA THR A 174 -1.86 10.67 16.87
C THR A 174 -0.44 10.88 16.35
N THR A 175 -0.06 10.14 15.30
CA THR A 175 1.19 10.35 14.57
C THR A 175 0.91 11.27 13.37
N ALA A 176 1.75 12.31 13.22
CA ALA A 176 1.69 13.24 12.08
C ALA A 176 1.90 12.50 10.74
N PRO A 177 1.55 13.11 9.59
CA PRO A 177 1.77 12.46 8.29
C PRO A 177 3.24 12.11 8.08
N ALA A 178 3.50 10.92 7.52
CA ALA A 178 4.84 10.43 7.22
C ALA A 178 4.90 9.91 5.78
N SER A 179 6.10 9.82 5.23
CA SER A 179 6.35 9.12 3.96
C SER A 179 7.22 7.90 4.26
N LEU A 180 6.70 6.70 3.98
CA LEU A 180 7.51 5.49 4.07
C LEU A 180 8.43 5.39 2.88
N SER A 181 9.58 4.76 3.08
CA SER A 181 10.43 4.28 2.00
C SER A 181 10.34 2.76 1.97
N LEU A 182 9.66 2.23 0.95
CA LEU A 182 9.33 0.81 0.85
C LEU A 182 10.55 0.04 0.37
N ARG A 183 11.31 -0.51 1.32
CA ARG A 183 12.46 -1.37 1.06
C ARG A 183 12.01 -2.79 0.76
N ALA A 184 12.58 -3.40 -0.28
CA ALA A 184 12.48 -4.83 -0.53
C ALA A 184 13.81 -5.51 -0.20
N SER A 185 13.75 -6.71 0.38
CA SER A 185 14.90 -7.58 0.58
C SER A 185 14.50 -9.04 0.48
N ASP A 186 15.31 -9.86 -0.19
CA ASP A 186 15.20 -11.33 -0.16
C ASP A 186 16.29 -12.01 0.69
N GLY A 187 17.05 -11.20 1.44
CA GLY A 187 18.19 -11.63 2.25
C GLY A 187 19.53 -11.71 1.49
N GLU A 188 19.53 -11.68 0.16
CA GLU A 188 20.72 -11.66 -0.69
C GLU A 188 20.81 -10.37 -1.51
N THR A 189 19.67 -9.92 -2.03
CA THR A 189 19.48 -8.71 -2.82
C THR A 189 18.50 -7.79 -2.11
N THR A 190 18.74 -6.49 -2.21
CA THR A 190 17.86 -5.46 -1.63
C THR A 190 17.71 -4.27 -2.57
N SER A 191 16.67 -3.47 -2.33
CA SER A 191 16.53 -2.13 -2.91
C SER A 191 17.45 -1.08 -2.25
N ALA A 192 17.99 -1.38 -1.07
CA ALA A 192 18.81 -0.44 -0.32
C ALA A 192 20.08 -0.01 -1.10
N GLY A 193 20.46 1.26 -0.95
CA GLY A 193 21.67 1.80 -1.59
C GLY A 193 21.55 2.06 -3.09
N THR A 194 20.39 1.78 -3.70
CA THR A 194 20.11 2.11 -5.11
C THR A 194 19.15 3.29 -5.20
N SER A 195 19.58 4.39 -5.82
CA SER A 195 18.77 5.60 -5.95
C SER A 195 17.47 5.33 -6.73
N GLY A 196 16.34 5.74 -6.16
CA GLY A 196 15.02 5.57 -6.77
C GLY A 196 14.52 4.12 -6.83
N ALA A 197 15.18 3.16 -6.17
CA ALA A 197 14.72 1.78 -6.10
C ALA A 197 13.62 1.56 -5.05
N GLU A 198 13.51 2.45 -4.06
CA GLU A 198 12.50 2.38 -3.01
C GLU A 198 11.36 3.36 -3.30
N ALA A 199 10.14 2.84 -3.40
CA ALA A 199 8.94 3.63 -3.57
C ALA A 199 8.61 4.42 -2.30
N SER A 200 8.15 5.65 -2.48
CA SER A 200 7.62 6.48 -1.40
C SER A 200 6.11 6.24 -1.24
N ALA A 201 5.65 6.09 0.00
CA ALA A 201 4.23 5.94 0.32
C ALA A 201 3.80 6.96 1.38
N ALA A 202 2.91 7.89 1.01
CA ALA A 202 2.36 8.86 1.93
C ALA A 202 1.35 8.20 2.88
N LEU A 203 1.56 8.36 4.18
CA LEU A 203 0.70 7.84 5.24
C LEU A 203 0.13 8.91 6.14
N ARG A 204 -1.10 8.68 6.60
CA ARG A 204 -1.84 9.57 7.50
C ARG A 204 -2.52 8.77 8.60
N SER A 205 -2.47 9.25 9.83
CA SER A 205 -3.38 8.77 10.87
C SER A 205 -4.76 9.37 10.62
N GLY A 206 -5.78 8.55 10.37
CA GLY A 206 -7.12 9.02 9.97
C GLY A 206 -8.20 8.76 11.00
N ARG A 207 -9.27 9.56 11.00
CA ARG A 207 -10.52 9.22 11.68
C ARG A 207 -11.73 9.72 10.90
N LEU A 208 -12.89 9.12 11.15
CA LEU A 208 -14.17 9.73 10.81
C LEU A 208 -14.73 10.47 12.01
N ARG A 209 -15.24 11.68 11.78
CA ARG A 209 -15.99 12.49 12.75
C ARG A 209 -17.42 12.66 12.28
N LEU A 210 -18.36 12.13 13.06
CA LEU A 210 -19.78 12.35 12.87
C LEU A 210 -20.24 13.51 13.77
N SER A 211 -21.02 14.44 13.22
CA SER A 211 -21.52 15.60 13.97
C SER A 211 -23.00 15.46 14.30
N ASN A 212 -23.42 16.04 15.42
CA ASN A 212 -24.85 16.14 15.75
C ASN A 212 -25.59 16.96 14.69
N ALA A 213 -26.86 16.65 14.47
CA ALA A 213 -27.71 17.35 13.52
C ALA A 213 -29.12 17.55 14.07
N PHE A 214 -29.73 18.68 13.70
CA PHE A 214 -31.05 19.08 14.17
C PHE A 214 -31.87 19.59 12.97
N GLY A 215 -33.16 19.25 12.91
CA GLY A 215 -34.02 19.69 11.81
C GLY A 215 -35.51 19.59 12.12
N ALA A 216 -36.34 19.98 11.15
CA ALA A 216 -37.80 19.91 11.26
C ALA A 216 -38.30 18.47 11.14
N ALA A 217 -39.40 18.14 11.84
CA ALA A 217 -40.03 16.81 11.76
C ALA A 217 -40.67 16.51 10.38
N SER A 218 -40.77 17.51 9.51
CA SER A 218 -41.34 17.38 8.16
C SER A 218 -40.29 17.18 7.05
N ALA A 219 -39.00 17.30 7.35
CA ALA A 219 -37.93 17.29 6.36
C ALA A 219 -36.88 16.19 6.64
N SER A 220 -36.15 15.79 5.61
CA SER A 220 -34.95 14.95 5.77
C SER A 220 -33.87 15.73 6.50
N LEU A 221 -33.09 15.03 7.33
CA LEU A 221 -31.99 15.62 8.09
C LEU A 221 -30.65 15.19 7.51
N GLN A 222 -29.77 16.17 7.29
CA GLN A 222 -28.42 15.95 6.77
C GLN A 222 -27.42 15.93 7.94
N VAL A 223 -26.86 14.78 8.24
CA VAL A 223 -25.87 14.59 9.31
C VAL A 223 -24.46 14.73 8.73
N PRO A 224 -23.67 15.75 9.12
CA PRO A 224 -22.33 15.93 8.58
C PRO A 224 -21.37 14.80 9.02
N LEU A 225 -20.64 14.25 8.04
CA LEU A 225 -19.56 13.30 8.23
C LEU A 225 -18.28 13.88 7.63
N THR A 226 -17.20 13.88 8.40
CA THR A 226 -15.91 14.42 7.97
C THR A 226 -14.81 13.39 8.20
N ALA A 227 -14.00 13.13 7.17
CA ALA A 227 -12.72 12.44 7.32
C ALA A 227 -11.64 13.44 7.74
N GLU A 228 -10.97 13.12 8.83
CA GLU A 228 -9.91 13.94 9.40
C GLU A 228 -8.60 13.15 9.45
N TYR A 229 -7.48 13.86 9.44
CA TYR A 229 -6.17 13.30 9.75
C TYR A 229 -5.49 14.07 10.87
N TRP A 230 -4.60 13.42 11.62
CA TRP A 230 -3.82 14.09 12.65
C TRP A 230 -2.67 14.89 12.02
N GLY A 231 -2.71 16.21 12.14
CA GLY A 231 -1.70 17.12 11.59
C GLY A 231 -0.45 17.30 12.45
N GLY A 232 -0.33 16.58 13.57
CA GLY A 232 0.77 16.70 14.54
C GLY A 232 0.31 17.29 15.87
N ASN A 233 -0.60 18.27 15.84
CA ASN A 233 -1.13 18.93 17.04
C ASN A 233 -2.66 18.82 17.16
N SER A 234 -3.35 18.66 16.04
CA SER A 234 -4.81 18.61 16.01
C SER A 234 -5.31 17.77 14.83
N TRP A 235 -6.57 17.37 14.91
CA TRP A 235 -7.27 16.75 13.80
C TRP A 235 -7.70 17.82 12.80
N GLN A 236 -7.40 17.58 11.53
CA GLN A 236 -7.67 18.48 10.41
C GLN A 236 -8.44 17.72 9.32
N VAL A 237 -9.29 18.41 8.57
CA VAL A 237 -10.03 17.80 7.45
C VAL A 237 -9.06 17.23 6.42
N ASN A 238 -9.26 15.96 6.03
CA ASN A 238 -8.49 15.36 4.96
C ASN A 238 -9.13 15.67 3.59
N SER A 239 -8.83 16.85 3.05
CA SER A 239 -9.35 17.26 1.74
C SER A 239 -8.88 16.39 0.57
N SER A 240 -7.88 15.52 0.78
CA SER A 240 -7.46 14.52 -0.22
C SER A 240 -8.30 13.24 -0.19
N ASP A 241 -9.16 13.04 0.82
CA ASP A 241 -10.03 11.86 0.88
C ASP A 241 -11.24 12.02 -0.05
N GLY A 242 -11.25 11.25 -1.13
CA GLY A 242 -12.41 11.06 -2.01
C GLY A 242 -12.75 9.58 -2.19
N CYS A 243 -12.20 8.70 -1.35
CA CYS A 243 -12.34 7.25 -1.50
C CYS A 243 -13.18 6.62 -0.38
N THR A 244 -13.33 7.30 0.77
CA THR A 244 -14.04 6.75 1.91
C THR A 244 -15.53 6.68 1.63
N SER A 245 -16.08 5.46 1.74
CA SER A 245 -17.49 5.14 1.54
C SER A 245 -18.04 4.44 2.78
N VAL A 246 -19.16 4.93 3.30
CA VAL A 246 -19.88 4.30 4.42
C VAL A 246 -21.24 3.82 3.89
N PRO A 247 -21.50 2.51 3.85
CA PRO A 247 -22.78 1.97 3.40
C PRO A 247 -23.88 2.26 4.43
N ALA A 248 -25.12 2.34 3.98
CA ALA A 248 -26.29 2.55 4.85
C ALA A 248 -26.38 1.50 5.99
N SER A 249 -25.99 0.25 5.70
CA SER A 249 -25.99 -0.86 6.65
C SER A 249 -24.98 -0.71 7.79
N ALA A 250 -23.99 0.19 7.66
CA ALA A 250 -23.03 0.50 8.72
C ALA A 250 -23.49 1.65 9.61
N VAL A 251 -24.57 2.36 9.27
CA VAL A 251 -25.12 3.44 10.09
C VAL A 251 -26.14 2.86 11.05
N VAL A 252 -25.81 2.90 12.34
CA VAL A 252 -26.65 2.38 13.42
C VAL A 252 -27.52 3.50 13.96
N LEU A 253 -28.83 3.26 14.04
CA LEU A 253 -29.78 4.12 14.74
C LEU A 253 -30.22 3.43 16.02
N SER A 254 -30.11 4.10 17.16
CA SER A 254 -30.51 3.55 18.44
C SER A 254 -31.16 4.58 19.36
N ASN A 255 -31.74 4.09 20.47
CA ASN A 255 -32.32 4.90 21.53
C ASN A 255 -33.32 5.99 21.04
N PRO A 256 -34.39 5.62 20.31
CA PRO A 256 -35.39 6.58 19.84
C PRO A 256 -36.12 7.26 21.01
N ARG A 257 -36.11 8.60 21.03
CA ARG A 257 -36.79 9.43 22.03
C ARG A 257 -37.69 10.48 21.39
N SER A 258 -38.78 10.81 22.04
CA SER A 258 -39.63 11.96 21.69
C SER A 258 -39.01 13.27 22.18
N ALA A 259 -39.58 14.42 21.80
CA ALA A 259 -39.18 15.73 22.33
C ALA A 259 -39.29 15.83 23.87
N GLN A 260 -40.13 15.02 24.50
CA GLN A 260 -40.29 14.95 25.96
C GLN A 260 -39.30 13.98 26.63
N GLY A 261 -38.41 13.34 25.87
CA GLY A 261 -37.45 12.36 26.41
C GLY A 261 -38.02 10.96 26.67
N ASN A 262 -39.31 10.74 26.40
CA ASN A 262 -39.93 9.42 26.47
C ASN A 262 -39.43 8.53 25.32
N VAL A 263 -39.43 7.22 25.52
CA VAL A 263 -39.17 6.24 24.45
C VAL A 263 -40.14 6.50 23.29
N SER A 264 -39.62 6.56 22.08
CA SER A 264 -40.40 6.76 20.85
C SER A 264 -40.40 5.49 20.02
N THR A 265 -41.51 5.20 19.35
CA THR A 265 -41.60 4.16 18.32
C THR A 265 -41.39 4.70 16.91
N ALA A 266 -41.19 6.03 16.77
CA ALA A 266 -40.95 6.63 15.48
C ALA A 266 -39.59 6.20 14.90
N THR A 267 -39.56 5.97 13.60
CA THR A 267 -38.38 5.47 12.89
C THR A 267 -37.89 6.47 11.85
N SER A 268 -36.63 6.32 11.44
CA SER A 268 -36.04 7.02 10.30
C SER A 268 -35.18 6.02 9.52
N SER A 269 -35.02 6.23 8.21
CA SER A 269 -34.13 5.43 7.36
C SER A 269 -32.89 6.23 6.99
N VAL A 270 -31.78 5.53 6.76
CA VAL A 270 -30.46 6.12 6.52
C VAL A 270 -30.00 5.90 5.08
N SER A 271 -29.26 6.86 4.52
CA SER A 271 -28.58 6.70 3.22
C SER A 271 -27.12 6.27 3.40
N ALA A 272 -26.55 5.67 2.36
CA ALA A 272 -25.10 5.56 2.24
C ALA A 272 -24.47 6.95 2.00
N VAL A 273 -23.16 7.06 2.19
CA VAL A 273 -22.39 8.27 1.91
C VAL A 273 -21.03 7.91 1.32
N VAL A 274 -20.59 8.70 0.34
CA VAL A 274 -19.20 8.71 -0.16
C VAL A 274 -18.66 10.10 0.09
N LEU A 275 -17.46 10.19 0.69
CA LEU A 275 -16.84 11.47 0.97
C LEU A 275 -16.26 12.08 -0.30
N THR A 276 -16.33 13.40 -0.39
CA THR A 276 -15.64 14.20 -1.40
C THR A 276 -14.87 15.30 -0.68
N ALA A 277 -13.57 15.37 -0.94
CA ALA A 277 -12.67 16.28 -0.23
C ALA A 277 -12.81 16.19 1.31
N GLY A 278 -12.89 14.97 1.82
CA GLY A 278 -13.01 14.66 3.25
C GLY A 278 -14.36 15.00 3.86
N ASN A 279 -15.36 15.40 3.08
CA ASN A 279 -16.67 15.80 3.59
C ASN A 279 -17.81 15.04 2.92
N GLY A 280 -18.85 14.74 3.69
CA GLY A 280 -20.06 14.08 3.23
C GLY A 280 -21.21 14.29 4.18
N ARG A 281 -22.39 13.84 3.79
CA ARG A 281 -23.61 13.92 4.60
C ARG A 281 -24.36 12.60 4.55
N ILE A 282 -24.69 12.07 5.73
CA ILE A 282 -25.64 10.97 5.85
C ILE A 282 -27.03 11.58 5.87
N THR A 283 -27.92 11.12 4.99
CA THR A 283 -29.31 11.57 4.98
C THR A 283 -30.15 10.66 5.85
N LEU A 284 -30.81 11.24 6.84
CA LEU A 284 -31.89 10.61 7.58
C LEU A 284 -33.22 11.05 6.96
N ALA A 285 -34.08 10.10 6.60
CA ALA A 285 -35.43 10.41 6.16
C ALA A 285 -36.22 11.07 7.29
N LYS A 286 -37.25 11.85 6.93
CA LYS A 286 -38.19 12.39 7.91
C LYS A 286 -38.77 11.27 8.80
N PRO A 287 -39.08 11.54 10.07
CA PRO A 287 -39.66 10.54 10.97
C PRO A 287 -40.94 9.91 10.42
N SER A 288 -41.13 8.63 10.71
CA SER A 288 -42.37 7.89 10.51
C SER A 288 -42.92 7.44 11.87
N PRO A 289 -44.19 7.74 12.22
CA PRO A 289 -45.19 8.49 11.44
C PRO A 289 -44.80 9.95 11.17
N SER A 290 -45.34 10.52 10.09
CA SER A 290 -45.00 11.90 9.68
C SER A 290 -45.36 12.93 10.75
N GLY A 291 -44.43 13.84 11.05
CA GLY A 291 -44.64 14.89 12.05
C GLY A 291 -44.27 14.48 13.48
N SER A 292 -43.86 13.23 13.72
CA SER A 292 -43.32 12.80 15.01
C SER A 292 -42.04 13.56 15.36
N SER A 293 -41.93 13.99 16.62
CA SER A 293 -40.63 14.38 17.18
C SER A 293 -39.78 13.13 17.43
N LEU A 294 -38.49 13.20 17.08
CA LEU A 294 -37.60 12.05 17.17
C LEU A 294 -36.17 12.49 17.44
N SER A 295 -35.58 12.01 18.52
CA SER A 295 -34.13 12.03 18.77
C SER A 295 -33.60 10.61 18.69
N LEU A 296 -32.47 10.42 18.00
CA LEU A 296 -31.80 9.13 17.83
C LEU A 296 -30.32 9.30 18.14
N ASP A 297 -29.73 8.30 18.79
CA ASP A 297 -28.29 8.14 18.81
C ASP A 297 -27.85 7.46 17.50
N LEU A 298 -26.78 7.98 16.92
CA LEU A 298 -26.14 7.46 15.72
C LEU A 298 -24.78 6.90 16.07
N ALA A 299 -24.44 5.77 15.47
CA ALA A 299 -23.08 5.23 15.44
C ALA A 299 -22.72 4.75 14.03
N LEU A 300 -21.45 4.85 13.65
CA LEU A 300 -20.95 4.23 12.42
C LEU A 300 -20.17 2.97 12.77
N ASN A 301 -20.69 1.79 12.43
CA ASN A 301 -19.94 0.55 12.60
C ASN A 301 -18.81 0.49 11.57
N LEU A 302 -17.61 0.95 11.94
CA LEU A 302 -16.43 0.94 11.07
C LEU A 302 -15.66 -0.38 11.13
N GLY A 303 -16.09 -1.33 11.96
CA GLY A 303 -15.43 -2.62 12.12
C GLY A 303 -15.79 -3.63 11.03
N SER A 304 -15.57 -4.90 11.35
CA SER A 304 -15.99 -6.06 10.54
C SER A 304 -17.09 -6.89 11.21
N THR A 305 -17.47 -6.54 12.45
CA THR A 305 -18.47 -7.24 13.27
C THR A 305 -19.88 -6.73 13.02
N THR A 306 -20.88 -7.44 13.55
CA THR A 306 -22.30 -7.07 13.44
C THR A 306 -22.76 -6.03 14.47
N THR A 307 -21.84 -5.48 15.27
CA THR A 307 -22.11 -4.58 16.38
C THR A 307 -21.07 -3.47 16.37
N ASP A 308 -21.53 -2.21 16.49
CA ASP A 308 -20.66 -1.04 16.59
C ASP A 308 -19.99 -0.95 17.97
N GLN A 309 -18.98 -0.10 18.06
CA GLN A 309 -18.16 0.13 19.25
C GLN A 309 -18.25 1.60 19.72
N ALA A 310 -19.33 2.31 19.39
CA ALA A 310 -19.48 3.71 19.81
C ALA A 310 -19.73 3.80 21.33
N CYS A 311 -19.56 4.98 21.91
CA CYS A 311 -19.91 5.20 23.32
C CYS A 311 -21.40 5.52 23.49
N THR A 312 -22.26 4.67 22.95
CA THR A 312 -23.73 4.72 23.09
C THR A 312 -24.20 3.63 24.05
N THR A 313 -25.44 3.75 24.54
CA THR A 313 -25.99 2.77 25.51
C THR A 313 -26.58 1.53 24.85
N SER A 314 -26.77 1.54 23.53
CA SER A 314 -27.38 0.48 22.76
C SER A 314 -26.68 0.32 21.41
N HIS A 315 -26.50 -0.93 21.00
CA HIS A 315 -25.82 -1.33 19.76
C HIS A 315 -26.66 -2.35 18.97
N PRO A 316 -27.74 -1.92 18.31
CA PRO A 316 -28.49 -2.77 17.39
C PRO A 316 -27.58 -3.41 16.32
N ALA A 317 -27.99 -4.56 15.81
CA ALA A 317 -27.24 -5.27 14.78
C ALA A 317 -27.08 -4.41 13.52
N SER A 318 -25.88 -4.41 12.96
CA SER A 318 -25.50 -3.67 11.76
C SER A 318 -24.47 -4.47 10.94
N THR A 319 -24.01 -3.93 9.83
CA THR A 319 -22.93 -4.52 9.03
C THR A 319 -21.72 -3.59 9.07
N GLY A 320 -20.58 -4.09 9.52
CA GLY A 320 -19.35 -3.30 9.56
C GLY A 320 -18.89 -2.81 8.19
N ALA A 321 -18.44 -1.56 8.12
CA ALA A 321 -17.94 -0.94 6.88
C ALA A 321 -16.53 -1.40 6.47
N GLY A 322 -15.81 -2.12 7.35
CA GLY A 322 -14.43 -2.55 7.08
C GLY A 322 -13.42 -1.40 7.07
N LEU A 323 -13.69 -0.32 7.81
CA LEU A 323 -12.90 0.91 7.88
C LEU A 323 -12.28 1.12 9.27
N ALA A 324 -11.83 0.06 9.92
CA ALA A 324 -11.39 0.11 11.32
C ALA A 324 -10.23 1.11 11.54
N TRP A 325 -9.43 1.38 10.51
CA TRP A 325 -8.38 2.40 10.52
C TRP A 325 -8.90 3.85 10.63
N LEU A 326 -10.20 4.09 10.50
CA LEU A 326 -10.84 5.40 10.73
C LEU A 326 -11.54 5.51 12.09
N ARG A 327 -11.40 4.51 12.96
CA ARG A 327 -11.77 4.61 14.39
C ARG A 327 -10.79 5.52 15.14
N SER A 328 -11.23 6.04 16.28
CA SER A 328 -10.45 6.94 17.14
C SER A 328 -10.89 6.77 18.59
N ALA A 329 -10.29 7.50 19.53
CA ALA A 329 -10.78 7.61 20.90
C ALA A 329 -12.07 8.47 20.95
N ASN A 330 -13.14 7.98 20.32
CA ASN A 330 -14.42 8.67 20.20
C ASN A 330 -15.29 8.43 21.43
N GLY A 331 -15.85 9.51 22.00
CA GLY A 331 -16.79 9.45 23.12
C GLY A 331 -16.13 9.24 24.49
N SER A 332 -16.93 9.35 25.55
CA SER A 332 -16.45 9.34 26.95
C SER A 332 -16.02 7.97 27.47
N CYS A 333 -16.44 6.89 26.82
CA CYS A 333 -16.05 5.52 27.18
C CYS A 333 -14.70 5.10 26.57
N ALA A 334 -14.09 5.95 25.74
CA ALA A 334 -12.87 5.62 25.01
C ALA A 334 -11.65 5.53 25.94
N SER A 335 -11.05 4.35 26.04
CA SER A 335 -9.72 4.14 26.63
C SER A 335 -8.64 3.87 25.58
N THR A 336 -9.04 3.49 24.36
CA THR A 336 -8.14 3.27 23.22
C THR A 336 -8.72 3.86 21.93
N ALA A 337 -7.94 3.84 20.85
CA ALA A 337 -8.31 4.44 19.56
C ALA A 337 -9.14 3.50 18.66
N ASP A 338 -10.04 2.71 19.25
CA ASP A 338 -10.83 1.67 18.60
C ASP A 338 -12.34 1.96 18.61
N ARG A 339 -12.76 3.13 19.09
CA ARG A 339 -14.17 3.48 19.20
C ARG A 339 -14.71 4.01 17.88
N ASP A 340 -15.90 3.55 17.54
CA ASP A 340 -16.67 4.04 16.41
C ASP A 340 -17.18 5.47 16.69
N PRO A 341 -17.25 6.35 15.68
CA PRO A 341 -17.79 7.70 15.87
C PRO A 341 -19.30 7.63 16.11
N GLY A 342 -19.76 8.40 17.08
CA GLY A 342 -21.18 8.54 17.40
C GLY A 342 -21.63 10.00 17.37
N ALA A 343 -22.93 10.20 17.19
CA ALA A 343 -23.58 11.50 17.20
C ALA A 343 -25.05 11.37 17.64
N ARG A 344 -25.76 12.49 17.69
CA ARG A 344 -27.21 12.55 17.92
C ARG A 344 -27.90 13.32 16.81
N ALA A 345 -28.99 12.77 16.30
CA ALA A 345 -29.87 13.43 15.35
C ALA A 345 -31.22 13.70 15.98
N SER A 346 -31.76 14.90 15.76
CA SER A 346 -33.03 15.33 16.36
C SER A 346 -33.94 16.02 15.37
N PHE A 347 -35.21 15.62 15.37
CA PHE A 347 -36.29 16.13 14.52
C PHE A 347 -37.37 16.77 15.37
N GLY A 348 -37.72 18.02 15.07
CA GLY A 348 -38.88 18.71 15.67
C GLY A 348 -38.81 18.92 17.19
N ILE A 349 -37.61 18.89 17.77
CA ILE A 349 -37.38 19.12 19.21
C ILE A 349 -37.17 20.62 19.51
N TYR A 350 -36.78 21.41 18.50
CA TYR A 350 -36.68 22.85 18.63
C TYR A 350 -38.05 23.49 18.31
N SER A 351 -38.70 24.07 19.32
CA SER A 351 -39.72 25.09 19.08
C SER A 351 -39.03 26.36 18.56
N PRO A 352 -39.63 27.10 17.61
CA PRO A 352 -39.18 28.46 17.29
C PRO A 352 -39.09 29.26 18.59
N GLU A 353 -37.97 29.93 18.80
CA GLU A 353 -37.70 30.76 19.97
C GLU A 353 -38.71 31.92 20.02
N THR A 354 -39.82 31.74 20.75
CA THR A 354 -40.85 32.78 20.95
C THR A 354 -40.55 33.67 22.15
N ARG A 355 -39.41 33.49 22.82
CA ARG A 355 -38.95 34.35 23.92
C ARG A 355 -37.57 34.90 23.63
N LYS A 356 -37.50 36.19 23.30
CA LYS A 356 -36.25 36.97 23.35
C LYS A 356 -35.76 37.00 24.79
N THR A 357 -34.72 36.25 25.13
CA THR A 357 -33.92 36.49 26.33
C THR A 357 -32.67 37.25 25.93
N VAL A 358 -32.60 38.52 26.33
CA VAL A 358 -31.39 39.35 26.23
C VAL A 358 -30.46 38.92 27.35
N HIS A 359 -29.30 38.36 27.02
CA HIS A 359 -28.23 38.13 27.98
C HIS A 359 -27.39 39.40 28.10
N ALA A 360 -27.53 40.13 29.20
CA ALA A 360 -26.55 41.15 29.59
C ALA A 360 -25.37 40.44 30.25
N ARG A 361 -24.15 40.70 29.77
CA ARG A 361 -22.90 40.23 30.37
C ARG A 361 -22.38 41.35 31.27
N GLU A 362 -22.47 41.20 32.58
CA GLU A 362 -21.72 42.04 33.50
C GLU A 362 -20.27 41.55 33.57
N ILE A 363 -19.35 42.49 33.41
CA ILE A 363 -17.92 42.32 33.57
C ILE A 363 -17.57 42.86 34.95
N TYR A 364 -16.96 42.03 35.79
CA TYR A 364 -16.06 42.45 36.86
C TYR A 364 -14.78 41.63 36.76
#